data_AF-A0A924HWG7-F1
#
_entry.id   AF-A0A924HWG7-F1
#
_cell.length_a   1.000
_cell.length_b   1.000
_cell.length_c   1.000
_cell.angle_alpha   90.00
_cell.angle_beta   90.00
_cell.angle_gamma   90.00
#
_symmetry.space_group_name_H-M   'P 1'
#
loop_
_entity.id
_entity.type
_entity.pdbx_description
1 polymer ?
#
loop_
_entity_poly.entity_id
_entity_poly.type
_entity_poly.pdbx_seq_one_letter_code
_entity_poly.pdbx_strand_id
1 'polypeptide(L)'
;MMPTVEETQPTQPWDAASHAALAQEWCALQHDHEQYEKNALLLKIVAIVLCFIALAVVVDLLLVGLLIAAIWLQEAIVRTSQARLGLRLLQIEESLRCGVPVLHRAFQLHSDWLARRGGSLRLLREYGLNAVRPTVAFPYVALLAVLLAALPATGS
;
A
#
# COMPACT_ATOMS: atom_id res chain seq x y z
N MET A 1 -29.45 37.79 35.01
CA MET A 1 -28.71 36.52 34.83
C MET A 1 -28.29 36.47 33.37
N MET A 2 -27.12 37.00 33.04
CA MET A 2 -26.60 36.99 31.66
C MET A 2 -25.84 35.68 31.42
N PRO A 3 -25.96 35.06 30.24
CA PRO A 3 -25.15 33.90 29.89
C PRO A 3 -23.70 34.37 29.75
N THR A 4 -22.80 33.70 30.47
CA THR A 4 -21.36 33.78 30.25
C THR A 4 -21.08 33.42 28.81
N VAL A 5 -20.63 34.42 28.04
CA VAL A 5 -20.07 34.23 26.69
C VAL A 5 -18.86 33.31 26.86
N GLU A 6 -18.95 32.10 26.31
CA GLU A 6 -17.83 31.19 26.16
C GLU A 6 -16.78 31.92 25.32
N GLU A 7 -15.71 32.35 25.98
CA GLU A 7 -14.60 33.08 25.38
C GLU A 7 -13.86 32.08 24.48
N THR A 8 -14.21 32.07 23.18
CA THR A 8 -13.46 31.32 22.16
C THR A 8 -12.03 31.84 22.17
N GLN A 9 -11.12 31.07 22.78
CA GLN A 9 -9.69 31.38 22.81
C GLN A 9 -9.19 31.66 21.38
N PRO A 10 -8.40 32.72 21.17
CA PRO A 10 -7.86 33.02 19.86
C PRO A 10 -6.92 31.90 19.41
N THR A 11 -7.25 31.25 18.30
CA THR A 11 -6.39 30.28 17.62
C THR A 11 -5.03 30.93 17.38
N GLN A 12 -3.96 30.34 17.92
CA GLN A 12 -2.65 30.91 17.79
C GLN A 12 -2.18 30.78 16.34
N PRO A 13 -1.38 31.73 15.79
CA PRO A 13 -0.98 31.68 14.37
C PRO A 13 -0.19 30.41 14.00
N TRP A 14 0.47 29.77 14.97
CA TRP A 14 1.18 28.52 14.77
C TRP A 14 0.25 27.29 14.67
N ASP A 15 -0.98 27.36 15.18
CA ASP A 15 -2.00 26.31 15.00
C ASP A 15 -2.44 26.22 13.54
N ALA A 16 -2.73 27.37 12.93
CA ALA A 16 -3.15 27.46 11.53
C ALA A 16 -2.08 26.96 10.57
N ALA A 17 -0.80 27.31 10.82
CA ALA A 17 0.33 26.84 10.03
C ALA A 17 0.52 25.32 10.13
N SER A 18 0.38 24.77 11.34
CA SER A 18 0.49 23.31 11.57
C SER A 18 -0.64 22.54 10.90
N HIS A 19 -1.86 23.05 10.97
CA HIS A 19 -3.02 22.49 10.29
C HIS A 19 -2.87 22.51 8.77
N ALA A 20 -2.38 23.62 8.21
CA ALA A 20 -2.09 23.74 6.78
C ALA A 20 -1.02 22.72 6.31
N ALA A 21 0.04 22.55 7.10
CA ALA A 21 1.09 21.56 6.80
C ALA A 21 0.56 20.11 6.81
N LEU A 22 -0.29 19.77 7.78
CA LEU A 22 -0.94 18.47 7.87
C LEU A 22 -1.91 18.23 6.70
N ALA A 23 -2.71 19.24 6.33
CA ALA A 23 -3.60 19.14 5.17
C ALA A 23 -2.82 18.96 3.86
N GLN A 24 -1.69 19.65 3.70
CA GLN A 24 -0.81 19.48 2.55
C GLN A 24 -0.21 18.06 2.50
N GLU A 25 0.29 17.56 3.62
CA GLU A 25 0.78 16.17 3.72
C GLU A 25 -0.34 15.19 3.37
N TRP A 26 -1.55 15.36 3.92
CA TRP A 26 -2.70 14.49 3.66
C TRP A 26 -3.03 14.42 2.16
N CYS A 27 -3.12 15.57 1.47
CA CYS A 27 -3.40 15.60 0.03
C CYS A 27 -2.34 14.85 -0.79
N ALA A 28 -1.05 15.04 -0.46
CA ALA A 28 0.04 14.35 -1.15
C ALA A 28 -0.02 12.83 -0.91
N LEU A 29 -0.19 12.42 0.35
CA LEU A 29 -0.25 10.99 0.69
C LEU A 29 -1.49 10.30 0.12
N GLN A 30 -2.64 10.98 0.08
CA GLN A 30 -3.87 10.45 -0.51
C GLN A 30 -3.70 10.22 -2.01
N HIS A 31 -3.08 11.18 -2.71
CA HIS A 31 -2.76 11.02 -4.13
C HIS A 31 -1.85 9.81 -4.39
N ASP A 32 -0.76 9.69 -3.63
CA ASP A 32 0.17 8.58 -3.76
C ASP A 32 -0.48 7.23 -3.40
N HIS A 33 -1.35 7.21 -2.39
CA HIS A 33 -2.09 6.02 -1.98
C HIS A 33 -2.97 5.48 -3.12
N GLU A 34 -3.68 6.36 -3.83
CA GLU A 34 -4.46 6.02 -5.01
C GLU A 34 -3.58 5.59 -6.20
N GLN A 35 -2.40 6.20 -6.35
CA GLN A 35 -1.45 5.81 -7.39
C GLN A 35 -0.92 4.38 -7.15
N TYR A 36 -0.73 3.97 -5.90
CA TYR A 36 -0.36 2.60 -5.57
C TYR A 36 -1.45 1.58 -5.93
N GLU A 37 -2.74 1.90 -5.79
CA GLU A 37 -3.85 1.05 -6.27
C GLU A 37 -3.76 0.83 -7.78
N LYS A 38 -3.57 1.93 -8.54
CA LYS A 38 -3.44 1.87 -10.00
C LYS A 38 -2.25 1.01 -10.43
N ASN A 39 -1.10 1.19 -9.77
CA ASN A 39 0.09 0.39 -10.04
C ASN A 39 -0.13 -1.09 -9.73
N ALA A 40 -0.82 -1.42 -8.63
CA ALA A 40 -1.15 -2.80 -8.28
C ALA A 40 -2.14 -3.44 -9.28
N LEU A 41 -3.06 -2.66 -9.86
CA LEU A 41 -3.91 -3.13 -10.94
C LEU A 41 -3.11 -3.38 -12.22
N LEU A 42 -2.18 -2.49 -12.56
CA LEU A 42 -1.30 -2.64 -13.72
C LEU A 42 -0.47 -3.92 -13.64
N LEU A 43 0.10 -4.25 -12.47
CA LEU A 43 0.85 -5.50 -12.27
C LEU A 43 -0.02 -6.74 -12.55
N LYS A 44 -1.31 -6.72 -12.14
CA LYS A 44 -2.24 -7.81 -12.45
C LYS A 44 -2.51 -7.93 -13.95
N ILE A 45 -2.73 -6.80 -14.62
CA ILE A 45 -2.95 -6.80 -16.08
C ILE A 45 -1.72 -7.37 -16.80
N VAL A 46 -0.51 -6.97 -16.40
CA VAL A 46 0.74 -7.51 -16.96
C VAL A 46 0.84 -9.02 -16.74
N ALA A 47 0.53 -9.52 -15.54
CA ALA A 47 0.53 -10.95 -15.24
C ALA A 47 -0.50 -11.73 -16.07
N ILE A 48 -1.71 -11.17 -16.27
CA ILE A 48 -2.75 -11.75 -17.12
C ILE A 48 -2.28 -11.83 -18.57
N VAL A 49 -1.74 -10.73 -19.12
CA VAL A 49 -1.22 -10.69 -20.51
C VAL A 49 -0.08 -11.70 -20.67
N LEU A 50 0.83 -11.77 -19.71
CA LEU A 50 1.93 -12.74 -19.72
C LEU A 50 1.41 -14.19 -19.75
N CYS A 51 0.38 -14.50 -18.93
CA CYS A 51 -0.26 -15.80 -18.94
C CYS A 51 -0.92 -16.11 -20.30
N PHE A 52 -1.63 -15.15 -20.91
CA PHE A 52 -2.24 -15.33 -22.23
C PHE A 52 -1.19 -15.61 -23.32
N ILE A 53 -0.09 -14.85 -23.34
CA ILE A 53 1.02 -15.07 -24.29
C ILE A 53 1.59 -16.48 -24.12
N ALA A 54 1.76 -16.93 -22.87
CA ALA A 54 2.30 -18.25 -22.58
C ALA A 54 1.40 -19.41 -23.04
N LEU A 55 0.09 -19.20 -23.12
CA LEU A 55 -0.85 -20.18 -23.65
C LEU A 55 -0.96 -20.13 -25.18
N ALA A 56 -0.68 -18.96 -25.79
CA ALA A 56 -0.79 -18.76 -27.23
C ALA A 56 0.48 -19.17 -28.01
N VAL A 57 1.64 -19.19 -27.35
CA VAL A 57 2.94 -19.46 -27.97
C VAL A 57 3.65 -20.57 -27.20
N VAL A 58 4.45 -21.37 -27.90
CA VAL A 58 5.29 -22.39 -27.26
C VAL A 58 6.40 -21.69 -26.46
N VAL A 59 6.23 -21.61 -25.15
CA VAL A 59 7.22 -21.09 -24.19
C VAL A 59 7.33 -22.03 -22.99
N ASP A 60 8.41 -21.90 -22.23
CA ASP A 60 8.56 -22.65 -20.99
C ASP A 60 7.58 -22.12 -19.91
N LEU A 61 6.56 -22.92 -19.60
CA LEU A 61 5.54 -22.58 -18.61
C LEU A 61 6.10 -22.45 -17.19
N LEU A 62 7.21 -23.13 -16.86
CA LEU A 62 7.86 -22.97 -15.56
C LEU A 62 8.49 -21.59 -15.43
N LEU A 63 9.16 -21.13 -16.49
CA LEU A 63 9.74 -19.78 -16.54
C LEU A 63 8.65 -18.71 -16.39
N VAL A 64 7.54 -18.85 -17.12
CA VAL A 64 6.39 -17.94 -17.01
C VAL A 64 5.81 -17.95 -15.61
N GLY A 65 5.64 -19.12 -15.00
CA GLY A 65 5.17 -19.25 -13.62
C GLY A 65 6.07 -18.53 -12.60
N LEU A 66 7.39 -18.63 -12.76
CA LEU A 66 8.35 -17.90 -11.93
C LEU A 66 8.25 -16.38 -12.13
N LEU A 67 8.05 -15.90 -13.36
CA LEU A 67 7.83 -14.48 -13.63
C LEU A 67 6.54 -13.96 -12.99
N ILE A 68 5.44 -14.73 -13.08
CA ILE A 68 4.18 -14.38 -12.39
C ILE A 68 4.38 -14.35 -10.88
N ALA A 69 5.11 -15.31 -10.30
CA ALA A 69 5.43 -15.31 -8.87
C ALA A 69 6.29 -14.09 -8.47
N ALA A 70 7.21 -13.65 -9.33
CA ALA A 70 7.99 -12.43 -9.11
C ALA A 70 7.11 -11.17 -9.15
N ILE A 71 6.18 -11.07 -10.09
CA ILE A 71 5.19 -9.98 -10.16
C ILE A 71 4.31 -9.98 -8.91
N TRP A 72 3.86 -11.15 -8.44
CA TRP A 72 3.09 -11.29 -7.20
C TRP A 72 3.86 -10.74 -5.99
N LEU A 73 5.14 -11.08 -5.85
CA LEU A 73 5.99 -10.57 -4.77
C LEU A 73 6.19 -9.05 -4.87
N GLN A 74 6.36 -8.51 -6.08
CA GLN A 74 6.45 -7.06 -6.30
C GLN A 74 5.17 -6.35 -5.88
N GLU A 75 3.98 -6.90 -6.20
CA GLU A 75 2.72 -6.34 -5.71
C GLU A 75 2.68 -6.34 -4.17
N ALA A 76 3.13 -7.39 -3.51
CA ALA A 76 3.15 -7.44 -2.05
C ALA A 76 4.02 -6.33 -1.43
N ILE A 77 5.15 -5.99 -2.06
CA ILE A 77 6.01 -4.88 -1.64
C ILE A 77 5.29 -3.54 -1.82
N VAL A 78 4.66 -3.32 -2.99
CA VAL A 78 3.85 -2.14 -3.30
C VAL A 78 2.73 -1.96 -2.27
N ARG A 79 2.00 -3.04 -1.94
CA ARG A 79 0.92 -3.06 -0.94
C ARG A 79 1.41 -2.77 0.48
N THR A 80 2.64 -3.17 0.79
CA THR A 80 3.26 -2.85 2.09
C THR A 80 3.56 -1.36 2.21
N SER A 81 4.12 -0.74 1.16
CA SER A 81 4.33 0.71 1.12
C SER A 81 3.00 1.47 1.23
N GLN A 82 1.99 1.04 0.46
CA GLN A 82 0.65 1.63 0.50
C GLN A 82 0.02 1.56 1.90
N ALA A 83 0.13 0.41 2.59
CA ALA A 83 -0.41 0.26 3.94
C ALA A 83 0.22 1.25 4.93
N ARG A 84 1.50 1.60 4.76
CA ARG A 84 2.18 2.60 5.60
C ARG A 84 1.63 4.00 5.36
N LEU A 85 1.36 4.35 4.10
CA LEU A 85 0.67 5.61 3.76
C LEU A 85 -0.72 5.67 4.40
N GLY A 86 -1.48 4.58 4.32
CA GLY A 86 -2.81 4.50 4.93
C GLY A 86 -2.80 4.72 6.44
N LEU A 87 -1.84 4.14 7.16
CA LEU A 87 -1.68 4.36 8.60
C LEU A 87 -1.37 5.83 8.93
N ARG A 88 -0.52 6.48 8.13
CA ARG A 88 -0.17 7.89 8.31
C ARG A 88 -1.35 8.81 7.98
N LEU A 89 -2.12 8.51 6.95
CA LEU A 89 -3.34 9.25 6.60
C LEU A 89 -4.32 9.27 7.78
N LEU A 90 -4.58 8.12 8.39
CA LEU A 90 -5.46 8.03 9.57
C LEU A 90 -4.95 8.85 10.76
N GLN A 91 -3.63 8.84 11.00
CA GLN A 91 -3.01 9.67 12.05
C GLN A 91 -3.18 11.18 11.79
N ILE A 92 -3.04 11.60 10.54
CA ILE A 92 -3.25 13.01 10.15
C ILE A 92 -4.72 13.38 10.33
N GLU A 93 -5.66 12.52 9.91
CA GLU A 93 -7.10 12.76 10.09
C GLU A 93 -7.48 12.91 11.57
N GLU A 94 -6.93 12.07 12.44
CA GLU A 94 -7.13 12.18 13.88
C GLU A 94 -6.57 13.51 14.43
N SER A 95 -5.38 13.91 13.97
CA SER A 95 -4.74 15.18 14.39
C SER A 95 -5.47 16.42 13.88
N LEU A 96 -6.09 16.35 12.70
CA LEU A 96 -6.94 17.42 12.18
C LEU A 96 -8.28 17.49 12.93
N ARG A 97 -8.85 16.34 13.35
CA ARG A 97 -10.12 16.29 14.11
C ARG A 97 -10.00 16.74 15.56
N CYS A 98 -8.94 16.32 16.26
CA CYS A 98 -8.79 16.53 17.70
C CYS A 98 -7.85 17.70 18.07
N GLY A 99 -7.30 18.41 17.08
CA GLY A 99 -6.19 19.34 17.27
C GLY A 99 -4.85 18.60 17.31
N VAL A 100 -3.73 19.31 17.08
CA VAL A 100 -2.42 18.68 16.84
C VAL A 100 -1.71 18.30 18.16
N PRO A 101 -1.68 17.02 18.58
CA PRO A 101 -0.74 16.59 19.61
C PRO A 101 0.70 16.71 19.09
N VAL A 102 1.64 17.09 19.97
CA VAL A 102 3.07 17.33 19.65
C VAL A 102 3.74 16.17 18.90
N LEU A 103 3.25 14.94 19.09
CA LEU A 103 3.73 13.72 18.45
C LEU A 103 3.33 13.58 16.96
N HIS A 104 2.37 14.38 16.47
CA HIS A 104 1.80 14.25 15.12
C HIS A 104 2.11 15.48 14.27
N ARG A 105 3.37 15.93 14.30
CA ARG A 105 3.83 16.96 13.35
C ARG A 105 3.72 16.47 11.92
N ALA A 106 3.52 17.38 10.99
CA ALA A 106 3.52 17.07 9.57
C ALA A 106 4.90 16.53 9.09
N PHE A 107 4.86 15.81 7.97
CA PHE A 107 6.01 15.30 7.22
C PHE A 107 6.89 14.30 7.98
N GLN A 108 6.27 13.43 8.80
CA GLN A 108 6.99 12.43 9.62
C GLN A 108 6.89 10.99 9.09
N LEU A 109 6.34 10.78 7.88
CA LEU A 109 6.15 9.43 7.32
C LEU A 109 7.41 8.56 7.39
N HIS A 110 8.56 9.10 6.97
CA HIS A 110 9.81 8.33 6.89
C HIS A 110 10.54 8.21 8.23
N SER A 111 10.53 9.25 9.06
CA SER A 111 11.13 9.24 10.39
C SER A 111 10.39 8.26 11.31
N ASP A 112 9.05 8.30 11.31
CA ASP A 112 8.20 7.37 12.05
C ASP A 112 8.42 5.94 11.58
N TRP A 113 8.50 5.73 10.27
CA TRP A 113 8.80 4.41 9.72
C TRP A 113 10.19 3.93 10.15
N LEU A 114 11.23 4.75 10.05
CA LEU A 114 12.60 4.34 10.39
C LEU A 114 12.68 3.90 11.86
N ALA A 115 12.05 4.65 12.76
CA ALA A 115 11.95 4.31 14.19
C ALA A 115 11.18 2.99 14.42
N ARG A 116 10.19 2.68 13.57
CA ARG A 116 9.32 1.49 13.69
C ARG A 116 9.60 0.39 12.66
N ARG A 117 10.68 0.44 11.88
CA ARG A 117 10.95 -0.53 10.79
C ARG A 117 11.45 -1.87 11.30
N GLY A 118 12.33 -1.83 12.29
CA GLY A 118 12.94 -3.03 12.88
C GLY A 118 13.90 -3.71 11.90
N GLY A 119 14.28 -4.95 12.19
CA GLY A 119 15.21 -5.71 11.34
C GLY A 119 14.60 -6.26 10.06
N SER A 120 15.45 -6.77 9.17
CA SER A 120 15.07 -7.33 7.86
C SER A 120 14.01 -8.44 7.95
N LEU A 121 14.04 -9.25 9.01
CA LEU A 121 13.04 -10.31 9.22
C LEU A 121 11.62 -9.76 9.38
N ARG A 122 11.46 -8.60 10.02
CA ARG A 122 10.15 -7.95 10.15
C ARG A 122 9.62 -7.46 8.80
N LEU A 123 10.49 -6.93 7.95
CA LEU A 123 10.12 -6.50 6.59
C LEU A 123 9.67 -7.69 5.74
N LEU A 124 10.42 -8.79 5.77
CA LEU A 124 10.06 -10.02 5.07
C LEU A 124 8.68 -10.52 5.52
N ARG A 125 8.40 -10.47 6.83
CA ARG A 125 7.08 -10.80 7.37
C ARG A 125 5.99 -9.86 6.86
N GLU A 126 6.22 -8.55 6.83
CA GLU A 126 5.25 -7.59 6.29
C GLU A 126 4.93 -7.85 4.82
N TYR A 127 5.96 -8.17 4.01
CA TYR A 127 5.77 -8.52 2.61
C TYR A 127 4.98 -9.83 2.48
N GLY A 128 5.32 -10.85 3.25
CA GLY A 128 4.59 -12.12 3.26
C GLY A 128 3.11 -11.95 3.66
N LEU A 129 2.82 -11.16 4.70
CA LEU A 129 1.44 -10.89 5.13
C LEU A 129 0.64 -10.14 4.06
N ASN A 130 1.27 -9.23 3.31
CA ASN A 130 0.60 -8.54 2.20
C ASN A 130 0.42 -9.46 0.99
N ALA A 131 1.37 -10.37 0.72
CA ALA A 131 1.27 -11.32 -0.39
C ALA A 131 0.07 -12.26 -0.25
N VAL A 132 -0.23 -12.70 0.98
CA VAL A 132 -1.34 -13.64 1.26
C VAL A 132 -2.71 -12.98 1.41
N ARG A 133 -2.80 -11.64 1.36
CA ARG A 133 -4.10 -10.95 1.39
C ARG A 133 -4.95 -11.46 0.23
N PRO A 134 -6.23 -11.81 0.43
CA PRO A 134 -7.07 -12.35 -0.64
C PRO A 134 -7.11 -11.47 -1.90
N THR A 135 -7.13 -10.15 -1.72
CA THR A 135 -7.14 -9.16 -2.81
C THR A 135 -5.83 -9.13 -3.63
N VAL A 136 -4.74 -9.66 -3.06
CA VAL A 136 -3.43 -9.79 -3.71
C VAL A 136 -3.25 -11.20 -4.24
N ALA A 137 -3.43 -12.23 -3.40
CA ALA A 137 -3.14 -13.62 -3.73
C ALA A 137 -4.07 -14.21 -4.80
N PHE A 138 -5.38 -13.92 -4.72
CA PHE A 138 -6.38 -14.62 -5.52
C PHE A 138 -6.10 -14.57 -7.04
N PRO A 139 -5.80 -13.40 -7.65
CA PRO A 139 -5.48 -13.34 -9.08
C PRO A 139 -4.25 -14.18 -9.47
N TYR A 140 -3.16 -14.12 -8.70
CA TYR A 140 -1.93 -14.84 -9.04
C TYR A 140 -2.07 -16.34 -8.83
N VAL A 141 -2.73 -16.78 -7.76
CA VAL A 141 -3.01 -18.20 -7.51
C VAL A 141 -3.86 -18.77 -8.64
N ALA A 142 -4.88 -18.03 -9.11
CA ALA A 142 -5.69 -18.46 -10.24
C ALA A 142 -4.85 -18.60 -11.54
N LEU A 143 -3.98 -17.62 -11.84
CA LEU A 143 -3.09 -17.70 -13.01
C LEU A 143 -2.11 -18.87 -12.93
N LEU A 144 -1.50 -19.09 -11.76
CA LEU A 144 -0.59 -20.23 -11.55
C LEU A 144 -1.32 -21.56 -11.68
N ALA A 145 -2.58 -21.66 -11.21
CA ALA A 145 -3.39 -22.86 -11.38
C ALA A 145 -3.71 -23.14 -12.87
N VAL A 146 -3.98 -22.09 -13.66
CA VAL A 146 -4.16 -22.21 -15.11
C VAL A 146 -2.88 -22.72 -15.79
N LEU A 147 -1.72 -22.16 -15.45
CA LEU A 147 -0.43 -22.63 -15.99
C LEU A 147 -0.15 -24.08 -15.62
N LEU A 148 -0.43 -24.47 -14.36
CA LEU A 148 -0.25 -25.85 -13.89
C LEU A 148 -1.16 -26.82 -14.65
N ALA A 149 -2.41 -26.45 -14.92
CA ALA A 149 -3.34 -27.26 -15.70
C ALA A 149 -2.94 -27.37 -17.19
N ALA A 150 -2.18 -26.40 -17.70
CA ALA A 150 -1.67 -26.39 -19.07
C ALA A 150 -0.33 -27.12 -19.24
N LEU A 151 0.33 -27.53 -18.14
CA LEU A 151 1.56 -28.31 -18.25
C LEU A 151 1.28 -29.62 -18.99
N PRO A 152 2.09 -29.99 -19.99
CA PRO A 152 1.95 -31.28 -20.64
C PRO A 152 2.10 -32.36 -19.57
N ALA A 153 1.16 -33.30 -19.52
CA ALA A 153 1.31 -34.49 -18.71
C ALA A 153 2.59 -35.19 -19.18
N THR A 154 3.66 -35.09 -18.42
CA THR A 154 4.90 -35.81 -18.67
C THR A 154 4.62 -37.29 -18.38
N GLY A 155 4.08 -37.99 -19.38
CA GLY A 155 3.69 -39.39 -19.27
C GLY A 155 2.77 -39.87 -20.39
N SER A 156 3.30 -40.01 -21.60
CA SER A 156 2.85 -40.99 -22.60
C SER A 156 4.01 -41.34 -23.52
#